data_AF-A0A3D0P455-F1
#
_entry.id   AF-A0A3D0P455-F1
#
_cell.length_a   1.000
_cell.length_b   1.000
_cell.length_c   1.000
_cell.angle_alpha   90.00
_cell.angle_beta   90.00
_cell.angle_gamma   90.00
#
_symmetry.space_group_name_H-M   'P 1'
#
loop_
_entity.id
_entity.type
_entity.pdbx_description
1 polymer ?
#
loop_
_entity_poly.entity_id
_entity_poly.type
_entity_poly.pdbx_seq_one_letter_code
_entity_poly.pdbx_strand_id
1 'polypeptide(L)'
;MTFLREVAKMTPYERANIGLTFLLATITLGGVLIGWRALATYNDANRVMMRAQLQSVDREILGNIYQSGHLHSIWLTKKDGEGVLDYAKRRLKIIYDPMDMTQATVFDNFTTVDLMEELLYQESSYKQPKMLNVRSAYSICESMLYLLSDVHFANTSSLVDDEELETYFAYLNDIGTHPLFLHALWYAHRGGYLRPEFAKELRHRYSNNDELREAVSVMYPDILSRKWLRRLGENH
;
A
#
# COMPACT_ATOMS: atom_id res chain seq x y z
N MET A 1 52.96 12.50 27.64
CA MET A 1 54.06 13.51 27.66
C MET A 1 55.23 13.19 26.71
N THR A 2 55.22 12.09 25.97
CA THR A 2 56.33 11.66 25.10
C THR A 2 56.28 12.30 23.70
N PHE A 3 55.07 12.49 23.15
CA PHE A 3 54.85 13.07 21.80
C PHE A 3 55.31 14.53 21.68
N LEU A 4 55.01 15.38 22.66
CA LEU A 4 55.43 16.79 22.65
C LEU A 4 56.96 16.97 22.77
N ARG A 5 57.67 16.01 23.39
CA ARG A 5 59.14 16.01 23.47
C ARG A 5 59.79 15.57 22.17
N GLU A 6 59.17 14.67 21.42
CA GLU A 6 59.61 14.25 20.08
C GLU A 6 59.43 15.37 19.05
N VAL A 7 58.30 16.08 19.08
CA VAL A 7 58.01 17.21 18.18
C VAL A 7 58.99 18.38 18.36
N ALA A 8 59.53 18.57 19.57
CA ALA A 8 60.51 19.61 19.86
C ALA A 8 61.90 19.38 19.23
N LYS A 9 62.22 18.12 18.87
CA LYS A 9 63.50 17.74 18.23
C LYS A 9 63.45 17.79 16.70
N MET A 10 62.28 18.05 16.12
CA MET A 10 62.06 18.04 14.67
C MET A 10 62.51 19.33 14.00
N THR A 11 62.97 19.21 12.76
CA THR A 11 63.31 20.35 11.90
C THR A 11 62.06 21.22 11.65
N PRO A 12 62.22 22.51 11.30
CA PRO A 12 61.09 23.38 10.96
C PRO A 12 60.19 22.80 9.85
N TYR A 13 60.78 22.09 8.88
CA TYR A 13 60.07 21.45 7.78
C TYR A 13 59.22 20.25 8.23
N GLU A 14 59.75 19.38 9.09
CA GLU A 14 59.02 18.24 9.66
C GLU A 14 57.84 18.69 10.52
N ARG A 15 58.01 19.78 11.30
CA ARG A 15 56.93 20.39 12.08
C ARG A 15 55.83 20.97 11.19
N ALA A 16 56.19 21.60 10.07
CA ALA A 16 55.23 22.11 9.11
C ALA A 16 54.41 20.99 8.44
N ASN A 17 55.06 19.89 8.06
CA ASN A 17 54.37 18.73 7.45
C ASN A 17 53.42 18.02 8.43
N ILE A 18 53.81 17.88 9.70
CA ILE A 18 52.91 17.33 10.74
C ILE A 18 51.72 18.27 10.95
N GLY A 19 51.95 19.58 11.05
CA GLY A 19 50.88 20.58 11.18
C GLY A 19 49.89 20.54 10.00
N LEU A 20 50.39 20.43 8.77
CA LEU A 20 49.58 20.30 7.57
C LEU A 20 48.76 19.00 7.56
N THR A 21 49.35 17.89 8.02
CA THR A 21 48.66 16.59 8.09
C THR A 21 47.53 16.62 9.13
N PHE A 22 47.75 17.23 10.29
CA PHE A 22 46.71 17.44 11.32
C PHE A 22 45.59 18.37 10.82
N LEU A 23 45.93 19.42 10.07
CA LEU A 23 44.96 20.33 9.47
C LEU A 23 44.09 19.61 8.42
N LEU A 24 44.70 18.83 7.53
CA LEU A 24 43.97 18.04 6.52
C LEU A 24 43.08 16.96 7.17
N ALA A 25 43.55 16.30 8.22
CA ALA A 25 42.77 15.31 8.96
C ALA A 25 41.55 15.93 9.66
N THR A 26 41.70 17.12 10.26
CA THR A 26 40.59 17.84 10.93
C THR A 26 39.57 18.39 9.93
N ILE A 27 40.00 18.91 8.78
CA ILE A 27 39.10 19.32 7.68
C ILE A 27 38.31 18.12 7.14
N THR A 28 38.97 16.98 6.93
CA THR A 28 38.33 15.77 6.40
C THR A 28 37.31 15.18 7.38
N LEU A 29 37.64 15.09 8.66
CA LEU A 29 36.71 14.65 9.71
C LEU A 29 35.52 15.61 9.88
N GLY A 30 35.77 16.92 9.81
CA GLY A 30 34.71 17.93 9.82
C GLY A 30 33.76 17.79 8.63
N GLY A 31 34.29 17.58 7.42
CA GLY A 31 33.50 17.36 6.22
C GLY A 31 32.64 16.08 6.28
N VAL A 32 33.18 14.99 6.82
CA VAL A 32 32.43 13.74 7.04
C VAL A 32 31.29 13.94 8.04
N LEU A 33 31.52 14.65 9.14
CA LEU A 33 30.48 14.93 10.14
C LEU A 33 29.38 15.86 9.60
N ILE A 34 29.75 16.89 8.85
CA ILE A 34 28.79 17.79 8.18
C ILE A 34 27.98 17.02 7.13
N GLY A 35 28.64 16.19 6.32
CA GLY A 35 27.99 15.33 5.33
C GLY A 35 27.04 14.32 5.98
N TRP A 36 27.44 13.70 7.11
CA TRP A 36 26.59 12.78 7.84
C TRP A 36 25.37 13.47 8.45
N ARG A 37 25.54 14.68 9.04
CA ARG A 37 24.42 15.49 9.53
C ARG A 37 23.49 15.93 8.39
N ALA A 38 24.03 16.36 7.26
CA ALA A 38 23.23 16.75 6.11
C ALA A 38 22.44 15.56 5.53
N LEU A 39 23.05 14.38 5.47
CA LEU A 39 22.37 13.15 5.07
C LEU A 39 21.28 12.76 6.08
N ALA A 40 21.54 12.89 7.38
CA ALA A 40 20.53 12.66 8.41
C ALA A 40 19.34 13.62 8.28
N THR A 41 19.61 14.92 8.15
CA THR A 41 18.57 15.94 7.93
C THR A 41 17.80 15.72 6.62
N TYR A 42 18.48 15.28 5.56
CA TYR A 42 17.84 14.93 4.29
C TYR A 42 16.92 13.72 4.41
N ASN A 43 17.37 12.67 5.11
CA ASN A 43 16.55 11.48 5.38
C ASN A 43 15.34 11.82 6.26
N ASP A 44 15.53 12.66 7.28
CA ASP A 44 14.44 13.13 8.14
C ASP A 44 13.43 13.98 7.37
N ALA A 45 13.90 14.87 6.49
CA ALA A 45 13.03 15.66 5.61
C ALA A 45 12.22 14.77 4.65
N ASN A 46 12.85 13.76 4.05
CA ASN A 46 12.18 12.80 3.19
C ASN A 46 11.14 11.97 3.95
N ARG A 47 11.43 11.56 5.19
CA ARG A 47 10.49 10.86 6.08
C ARG A 47 9.27 11.73 6.36
N VAL A 48 9.47 12.98 6.77
CA VAL A 48 8.38 13.93 7.06
C VAL A 48 7.53 14.18 5.81
N MET A 49 8.16 14.40 4.67
CA MET A 49 7.45 14.64 3.40
C MET A 49 6.63 13.41 2.98
N MET A 50 7.20 12.21 3.07
CA MET A 50 6.51 10.95 2.74
C MET A 50 5.31 10.73 3.66
N ARG A 51 5.49 10.89 4.98
CA ARG A 51 4.37 10.77 5.95
C ARG A 51 3.26 11.78 5.66
N ALA A 52 3.60 13.03 5.34
CA ALA A 52 2.62 14.05 4.98
C ALA A 52 1.84 13.68 3.70
N GLN A 53 2.53 13.12 2.69
CA GLN A 53 1.89 12.65 1.47
C GLN A 53 0.92 11.48 1.75
N LEU A 54 1.35 10.46 2.50
CA LEU A 54 0.52 9.31 2.85
C LEU A 54 -0.71 9.72 3.67
N GLN A 55 -0.56 10.63 4.63
CA GLN A 55 -1.67 11.19 5.40
C GLN A 55 -2.62 12.02 4.54
N SER A 56 -2.11 12.74 3.54
CA SER A 56 -2.96 13.50 2.61
C SER A 56 -3.84 12.58 1.79
N VAL A 57 -3.27 11.51 1.23
CA VAL A 57 -4.02 10.50 0.45
C VAL A 57 -5.06 9.80 1.33
N ASP A 58 -4.67 9.38 2.54
CA ASP A 58 -5.58 8.73 3.50
C ASP A 58 -6.77 9.64 3.86
N ARG A 59 -6.52 10.92 4.13
CA ARG A 59 -7.59 11.89 4.40
C ARG A 59 -8.51 12.12 3.21
N GLU A 60 -7.98 12.11 2.00
CA GLU A 60 -8.78 12.23 0.78
C GLU A 60 -9.71 11.03 0.62
N ILE A 61 -9.18 9.81 0.80
CA ILE A 61 -9.95 8.57 0.79
C ILE A 61 -11.08 8.64 1.83
N LEU A 62 -10.74 8.91 3.09
CA LEU A 62 -11.72 9.02 4.17
C LEU A 62 -12.74 10.14 3.92
N GLY A 63 -12.30 11.29 3.40
CA GLY A 63 -13.17 12.40 3.04
C GLY A 63 -14.21 12.02 2.00
N ASN A 64 -13.81 11.31 0.94
CA ASN A 64 -14.72 10.83 -0.10
C ASN A 64 -15.76 9.84 0.44
N ILE A 65 -15.35 9.00 1.40
CA ILE A 65 -16.23 8.06 2.08
C ILE A 65 -17.25 8.79 2.95
N TYR A 66 -16.82 9.73 3.80
CA TYR A 66 -17.71 10.46 4.70
C TYR A 66 -18.77 11.29 3.96
N GLN A 67 -18.43 11.80 2.77
CA GLN A 67 -19.38 12.53 1.93
C GLN A 67 -20.43 11.63 1.27
N SER A 68 -20.19 10.32 1.21
CA SER A 68 -20.99 9.36 0.46
C SER A 68 -21.44 8.22 1.37
N GLY A 69 -22.55 8.41 2.08
CA GLY A 69 -23.02 7.47 3.12
C GLY A 69 -23.19 6.01 2.67
N HIS A 70 -23.35 5.74 1.37
CA HIS A 70 -23.41 4.39 0.80
C HIS A 70 -22.03 3.68 0.78
N LEU A 71 -20.93 4.43 0.78
CA LEU A 71 -19.55 3.91 0.71
C LEU A 71 -19.08 3.32 2.04
N HIS A 72 -19.74 3.64 3.16
CA HIS A 72 -19.49 2.97 4.45
C HIS A 72 -19.75 1.46 4.41
N SER A 73 -20.53 0.99 3.45
CA SER A 73 -20.80 -0.45 3.30
C SER A 73 -19.59 -1.26 2.84
N ILE A 74 -18.49 -0.62 2.43
CA ILE A 74 -17.19 -1.29 2.17
C ILE A 74 -16.68 -2.01 3.43
N TRP A 75 -16.91 -1.45 4.62
CA TRP A 75 -16.48 -2.00 5.93
C TRP A 75 -17.54 -2.83 6.64
N LEU A 76 -18.64 -3.15 5.97
CA LEU A 76 -19.72 -3.87 6.62
C LEU A 76 -19.27 -5.30 6.95
N THR A 77 -19.52 -5.77 8.17
CA THR A 77 -19.04 -7.07 8.66
C THR A 77 -19.90 -8.26 8.22
N LYS A 78 -19.27 -9.44 8.14
CA LYS A 78 -19.92 -10.73 7.85
C LYS A 78 -20.87 -11.09 8.99
N LYS A 79 -22.07 -11.56 8.68
CA LYS A 79 -23.01 -12.08 9.70
C LYS A 79 -22.61 -13.51 10.08
N ASP A 80 -22.90 -13.90 11.32
CA ASP A 80 -22.65 -15.27 11.78
C ASP A 80 -23.36 -16.29 10.87
N GLY A 81 -22.60 -17.28 10.39
CA GLY A 81 -23.09 -18.34 9.51
C GLY A 81 -23.35 -17.93 8.05
N GLU A 82 -23.10 -16.67 7.66
CA GLU A 82 -23.24 -16.22 6.27
C GLU A 82 -22.10 -16.78 5.40
N GLY A 83 -22.43 -17.32 4.22
CA GLY A 83 -21.41 -17.77 3.26
C GLY A 83 -20.59 -16.60 2.70
N VAL A 84 -19.33 -16.84 2.33
CA VAL A 84 -18.44 -15.82 1.75
C VAL A 84 -19.07 -15.12 0.53
N LEU A 85 -19.66 -15.88 -0.39
CA LEU A 85 -20.30 -15.31 -1.59
C LEU A 85 -21.56 -14.52 -1.26
N ASP A 86 -22.38 -14.99 -0.33
CA ASP A 86 -23.60 -14.28 0.06
C ASP A 86 -23.25 -12.95 0.72
N TYR A 87 -22.24 -12.97 1.60
CA TYR A 87 -21.68 -11.77 2.21
C TYR A 87 -21.09 -10.79 1.18
N ALA A 88 -20.33 -11.28 0.21
CA ALA A 88 -19.79 -10.50 -0.90
C ALA A 88 -20.89 -9.83 -1.73
N LYS A 89 -21.90 -10.60 -2.15
CA LYS A 89 -23.06 -10.08 -2.90
C LYS A 89 -23.82 -9.06 -2.08
N ARG A 90 -24.05 -9.30 -0.79
CA ARG A 90 -24.74 -8.37 0.10
C ARG A 90 -24.05 -7.01 0.15
N ARG A 91 -22.72 -6.97 0.27
CA ARG A 91 -21.95 -5.71 0.24
C ARG A 91 -22.11 -4.97 -1.08
N LEU A 92 -21.98 -5.66 -2.22
CA LEU A 92 -22.20 -5.07 -3.55
C LEU A 92 -23.61 -4.48 -3.71
N LYS A 93 -24.64 -5.20 -3.25
CA LYS A 93 -26.04 -4.76 -3.33
C LYS A 93 -26.31 -3.52 -2.47
N ILE A 94 -25.71 -3.42 -1.28
CA ILE A 94 -25.85 -2.23 -0.41
C ILE A 94 -25.16 -1.01 -1.04
N ILE A 95 -23.99 -1.19 -1.65
CA ILE A 95 -23.30 -0.10 -2.39
C ILE A 95 -24.16 0.38 -3.55
N TYR A 96 -24.73 -0.56 -4.31
CA TYR A 96 -25.58 -0.26 -5.46
C TYR A 96 -26.82 0.55 -5.04
N ASP A 97 -27.55 0.06 -4.05
CA ASP A 97 -28.70 0.75 -3.48
C ASP A 97 -28.84 0.45 -1.98
N PRO A 98 -28.49 1.40 -1.09
CA PRO A 98 -28.62 1.19 0.34
C PRO A 98 -30.09 1.20 0.81
N MET A 99 -31.03 1.72 0.00
CA MET A 99 -32.45 1.82 0.36
C MET A 99 -33.27 0.62 -0.16
N ASP A 100 -32.90 0.05 -1.31
CA ASP A 100 -33.60 -1.07 -1.92
C ASP A 100 -32.65 -2.05 -2.65
N MET A 101 -32.17 -3.05 -1.91
CA MET A 101 -31.29 -4.09 -2.44
C MET A 101 -31.95 -5.03 -3.46
N THR A 102 -33.29 -5.04 -3.58
CA THR A 102 -34.00 -6.00 -4.46
C THR A 102 -33.77 -5.71 -5.94
N GLN A 103 -33.40 -4.47 -6.27
CA GLN A 103 -33.12 -4.03 -7.65
C GLN A 103 -31.70 -4.35 -8.09
N ALA A 104 -30.85 -4.86 -7.19
CA ALA A 104 -29.45 -5.15 -7.43
C ALA A 104 -29.23 -6.60 -7.94
N THR A 105 -30.12 -7.09 -8.80
CA THR A 105 -30.10 -8.46 -9.36
C THR A 105 -28.90 -8.73 -10.25
N VAL A 106 -28.27 -7.67 -10.76
CA VAL A 106 -27.02 -7.73 -11.52
C VAL A 106 -25.89 -8.46 -10.77
N PHE A 107 -25.93 -8.47 -9.42
CA PHE A 107 -24.92 -9.16 -8.60
C PHE A 107 -25.31 -10.59 -8.18
N ASP A 108 -26.50 -11.08 -8.54
CA ASP A 108 -26.97 -12.42 -8.12
C ASP A 108 -26.06 -13.54 -8.67
N ASN A 109 -25.49 -13.30 -9.85
CA ASN A 109 -24.61 -14.25 -10.53
C ASN A 109 -23.12 -14.01 -10.27
N PHE A 110 -22.76 -13.05 -9.42
CA PHE A 110 -21.36 -12.82 -9.05
C PHE A 110 -20.78 -14.06 -8.35
N THR A 111 -19.60 -14.49 -8.78
CA THR A 111 -18.89 -15.64 -8.23
C THR A 111 -17.39 -15.37 -8.08
N THR A 112 -16.77 -14.78 -9.10
CA THR A 112 -15.33 -14.52 -9.15
C THR A 112 -15.03 -13.08 -9.55
N VAL A 113 -13.86 -12.59 -9.17
CA VAL A 113 -13.47 -11.17 -9.28
C VAL A 113 -13.18 -10.69 -10.70
N ASP A 114 -12.94 -11.60 -11.64
CA ASP A 114 -12.79 -11.32 -13.07
C ASP A 114 -14.13 -10.90 -13.71
N LEU A 115 -15.26 -11.42 -13.21
CA LEU A 115 -16.59 -11.01 -13.67
C LEU A 115 -16.93 -9.56 -13.32
N MET A 116 -16.24 -8.96 -12.35
CA MET A 116 -16.49 -7.57 -11.95
C MET A 116 -16.22 -6.58 -13.09
N GLU A 117 -15.27 -6.86 -13.99
CA GLU A 117 -14.98 -6.00 -15.13
C GLU A 117 -16.23 -5.81 -16.00
N GLU A 118 -16.85 -6.93 -16.39
CA GLU A 118 -18.10 -6.93 -17.17
C GLU A 118 -19.23 -6.27 -16.37
N LEU A 119 -19.37 -6.59 -15.09
CA LEU A 119 -20.41 -6.00 -14.24
C LEU A 119 -20.28 -4.48 -14.13
N LEU A 120 -19.07 -3.93 -14.03
CA LEU A 120 -18.82 -2.50 -13.87
C LEU A 120 -18.95 -1.71 -15.18
N TYR A 121 -18.50 -2.30 -16.30
CA TYR A 121 -18.21 -1.57 -17.54
C TYR A 121 -18.93 -2.07 -18.80
N GLN A 122 -19.79 -3.08 -18.72
CA GLN A 122 -20.68 -3.41 -19.84
C GLN A 122 -21.62 -2.25 -20.18
N GLU A 123 -22.05 -2.16 -21.45
CA GLU A 123 -22.91 -1.06 -21.93
C GLU A 123 -24.22 -0.93 -21.12
N SER A 124 -24.81 -2.05 -20.71
CA SER A 124 -26.03 -2.07 -19.89
C SER A 124 -25.83 -1.50 -18.49
N SER A 125 -24.61 -1.55 -17.94
CA SER A 125 -24.25 -0.99 -16.64
C SER A 125 -24.11 0.54 -16.66
N TYR A 126 -23.89 1.15 -17.83
CA TYR A 126 -23.92 2.61 -17.96
C TYR A 126 -25.35 3.17 -18.02
N LYS A 127 -26.32 2.33 -18.41
CA LYS A 127 -27.75 2.70 -18.45
C LYS A 127 -28.40 2.69 -17.07
N GLN A 128 -27.73 2.12 -16.07
CA GLN A 128 -28.21 2.02 -14.68
C GLN A 128 -27.55 3.09 -13.81
N PRO A 129 -28.27 4.15 -13.39
CA PRO A 129 -27.67 5.26 -12.63
C PRO A 129 -26.99 4.80 -11.33
N LYS A 130 -27.54 3.78 -10.67
CA LYS A 130 -27.04 3.21 -9.41
C LYS A 130 -25.67 2.53 -9.54
N MET A 131 -25.28 2.10 -10.74
CA MET A 131 -23.92 1.60 -10.99
C MET A 131 -22.84 2.66 -10.81
N LEU A 132 -23.20 3.95 -10.82
CA LEU A 132 -22.27 5.02 -10.46
C LEU A 132 -21.75 4.84 -9.02
N ASN A 133 -22.61 4.46 -8.08
CA ASN A 133 -22.22 4.22 -6.69
C ASN A 133 -21.19 3.09 -6.58
N VAL A 134 -21.40 2.01 -7.33
CA VAL A 134 -20.49 0.85 -7.37
C VAL A 134 -19.15 1.22 -7.99
N ARG A 135 -19.15 2.01 -9.07
CA ARG A 135 -17.91 2.53 -9.68
C ARG A 135 -17.17 3.49 -8.75
N SER A 136 -17.87 4.35 -8.02
CA SER A 136 -17.26 5.22 -7.01
C SER A 136 -16.63 4.41 -5.87
N ALA A 137 -17.30 3.37 -5.39
CA ALA A 137 -16.74 2.45 -4.40
C ALA A 137 -15.51 1.69 -4.94
N TYR A 138 -15.54 1.29 -6.21
CA TYR A 138 -14.39 0.68 -6.87
C TYR A 138 -13.18 1.63 -6.90
N SER A 139 -13.36 2.89 -7.27
CA SER A 139 -12.28 3.89 -7.25
C SER A 139 -11.66 4.07 -5.86
N ILE A 140 -12.46 3.98 -4.79
CA ILE A 140 -11.93 4.00 -3.41
C ILE A 140 -11.09 2.76 -3.12
N CYS A 141 -11.59 1.58 -3.48
CA CYS A 141 -10.84 0.34 -3.29
C CYS A 141 -9.51 0.35 -4.06
N GLU A 142 -9.49 0.90 -5.27
CA GLU A 142 -8.27 1.10 -6.06
C GLU A 142 -7.31 2.08 -5.37
N SER A 143 -7.79 3.24 -4.91
CA SER A 143 -6.97 4.21 -4.16
C SER A 143 -6.38 3.60 -2.88
N MET A 144 -7.15 2.78 -2.17
CA MET A 144 -6.65 2.05 -0.99
C MET A 144 -5.57 1.04 -1.35
N LEU A 145 -5.71 0.30 -2.46
CA LEU A 145 -4.67 -0.61 -2.94
C LEU A 145 -3.36 0.13 -3.25
N TYR A 146 -3.44 1.28 -3.92
CA TYR A 146 -2.26 2.08 -4.23
C TYR A 146 -1.65 2.74 -2.99
N LEU A 147 -2.47 3.17 -2.02
CA LEU A 147 -1.98 3.63 -0.72
C LEU A 147 -1.17 2.51 -0.03
N LEU A 148 -1.69 1.28 0.03
CA LEU A 148 -0.96 0.15 0.62
C LEU A 148 0.36 -0.14 -0.12
N SER A 149 0.35 -0.04 -1.46
CA SER A 149 1.56 -0.18 -2.28
C SER A 149 2.61 0.88 -1.94
N ASP A 150 2.19 2.13 -1.78
CA ASP A 150 3.08 3.26 -1.49
C ASP A 150 3.62 3.20 -0.06
N VAL A 151 2.80 2.83 0.93
CA VAL A 151 3.25 2.61 2.31
C VAL A 151 4.27 1.47 2.37
N HIS A 152 3.99 0.34 1.70
CA HIS A 152 4.95 -0.76 1.62
C HIS A 152 6.27 -0.31 1.00
N PHE A 153 6.23 0.45 -0.11
CA PHE A 153 7.43 1.00 -0.70
C PHE A 153 8.19 1.95 0.24
N ALA A 154 7.48 2.83 0.94
CA ALA A 154 8.07 3.74 1.90
C ALA A 154 8.74 2.99 3.06
N ASN A 155 8.13 1.90 3.56
CA ASN A 155 8.71 1.03 4.56
C ASN A 155 9.99 0.32 4.05
N THR A 156 9.96 -0.26 2.83
CA THR A 156 11.18 -0.86 2.23
C THR A 156 12.31 0.15 2.02
N SER A 157 11.97 1.44 1.92
CA SER A 157 12.91 2.56 1.80
C SER A 157 13.30 3.17 3.16
N SER A 158 12.87 2.57 4.29
CA SER A 158 13.08 3.08 5.64
C SER A 158 12.56 4.51 5.86
N LEU A 159 11.53 4.92 5.11
CA LEU A 159 10.85 6.21 5.26
C LEU A 159 9.65 6.14 6.22
N VAL A 160 9.15 4.93 6.44
CA VAL A 160 8.04 4.58 7.33
C VAL A 160 8.51 3.36 8.13
N ASP A 161 8.15 3.27 9.41
CA ASP A 161 8.53 2.13 10.26
C ASP A 161 7.51 0.97 10.15
N ASP A 162 7.80 -0.14 10.83
CA ASP A 162 6.94 -1.34 10.75
C ASP A 162 5.60 -1.14 11.48
N GLU A 163 5.55 -0.30 12.51
CA GLU A 163 4.32 0.01 13.25
C GLU A 163 3.35 0.83 12.39
N GLU A 164 3.88 1.84 11.70
CA GLU A 164 3.13 2.61 10.71
C GLU A 164 2.67 1.73 9.54
N LEU A 165 3.53 0.83 9.04
CA LEU A 165 3.16 -0.14 8.02
C LEU A 165 1.94 -0.97 8.44
N GLU A 166 1.98 -1.59 9.64
CA GLU A 166 0.87 -2.39 10.15
C GLU A 166 -0.41 -1.57 10.35
N THR A 167 -0.29 -0.30 10.73
CA THR A 167 -1.45 0.60 10.86
C THR A 167 -2.18 0.76 9.53
N TYR A 168 -1.46 0.99 8.42
CA TYR A 168 -2.09 1.06 7.10
C TYR A 168 -2.59 -0.30 6.63
N PHE A 169 -1.84 -1.38 6.89
CA PHE A 169 -2.26 -2.73 6.52
C PHE A 169 -3.46 -3.25 7.33
N ALA A 170 -3.88 -2.56 8.40
CA ALA A 170 -5.18 -2.81 9.02
C ALA A 170 -6.33 -2.65 8.02
N TYR A 171 -6.22 -1.74 7.05
CA TYR A 171 -7.20 -1.62 5.96
C TYR A 171 -7.34 -2.93 5.18
N LEU A 172 -6.26 -3.70 5.00
CA LEU A 172 -6.34 -4.99 4.31
C LEU A 172 -7.21 -5.97 5.08
N ASN A 173 -7.22 -5.95 6.41
CA ASN A 173 -8.12 -6.80 7.19
C ASN A 173 -9.58 -6.35 7.04
N ASP A 174 -9.80 -5.05 6.97
CA ASP A 174 -11.14 -4.47 6.88
C ASP A 174 -11.80 -4.65 5.50
N ILE A 175 -11.04 -4.40 4.42
CA ILE A 175 -11.58 -4.33 3.06
C ILE A 175 -11.01 -5.42 2.15
N GLY A 176 -9.99 -6.16 2.58
CA GLY A 176 -9.27 -7.12 1.73
C GLY A 176 -10.12 -8.30 1.28
N THR A 177 -11.27 -8.54 1.91
CA THR A 177 -12.27 -9.52 1.48
C THR A 177 -13.31 -8.95 0.52
N HIS A 178 -13.32 -7.64 0.28
CA HIS A 178 -14.36 -6.96 -0.49
C HIS A 178 -14.21 -7.26 -2.00
N PRO A 179 -15.29 -7.62 -2.73
CA PRO A 179 -15.20 -7.95 -4.15
C PRO A 179 -14.58 -6.85 -5.02
N LEU A 180 -14.90 -5.58 -4.74
CA LEU A 180 -14.33 -4.44 -5.45
C LEU A 180 -12.82 -4.26 -5.18
N PHE A 181 -12.37 -4.53 -3.96
CA PHE A 181 -10.94 -4.48 -3.63
C PHE A 181 -10.18 -5.64 -4.27
N LEU A 182 -10.74 -6.85 -4.22
CA LEU A 182 -10.14 -8.00 -4.89
C LEU A 182 -10.14 -7.85 -6.41
N HIS A 183 -11.15 -7.19 -6.99
CA HIS A 183 -11.16 -6.83 -8.41
C HIS A 183 -10.08 -5.80 -8.74
N ALA A 184 -9.91 -4.74 -7.93
CA ALA A 184 -8.81 -3.78 -8.10
C ALA A 184 -7.45 -4.49 -8.06
N LEU A 185 -7.28 -5.43 -7.13
CA LEU A 185 -6.07 -6.25 -7.03
C LEU A 185 -5.88 -7.18 -8.25
N TRP A 186 -6.94 -7.81 -8.73
CA TRP A 186 -6.93 -8.63 -9.94
C TRP A 186 -6.56 -7.81 -11.17
N TYR A 187 -7.16 -6.63 -11.34
CA TYR A 187 -6.90 -5.72 -12.44
C TYR A 187 -5.45 -5.21 -12.40
N ALA A 188 -4.97 -4.79 -11.23
CA ALA A 188 -3.58 -4.36 -11.05
C ALA A 188 -2.56 -5.47 -11.30
N HIS A 189 -2.86 -6.70 -10.88
CA HIS A 189 -2.02 -7.88 -11.14
C HIS A 189 -1.92 -8.18 -12.64
N ARG A 190 -3.05 -8.21 -13.34
CA ARG A 190 -3.11 -8.47 -14.79
C ARG A 190 -2.48 -7.36 -15.62
N GLY A 191 -2.68 -6.11 -15.22
CA GLY A 191 -2.09 -4.94 -15.88
C GLY A 191 -0.59 -4.74 -15.62
N GLY A 192 -0.01 -5.51 -14.67
CA GLY A 192 1.40 -5.33 -14.30
C GLY A 192 1.67 -4.06 -13.48
N TYR A 193 0.64 -3.48 -12.86
CA TYR A 193 0.74 -2.27 -12.05
C TYR A 193 1.26 -2.55 -10.63
N LEU A 194 1.30 -3.82 -10.20
CA LEU A 194 1.85 -4.22 -8.91
C LEU A 194 3.37 -4.40 -8.97
N ARG A 195 4.07 -3.80 -8.01
CA ARG A 195 5.50 -4.06 -7.79
C ARG A 195 5.68 -5.50 -7.26
N PRO A 196 6.69 -6.27 -7.71
CA PRO A 196 6.87 -7.66 -7.30
C PRO A 196 6.96 -7.89 -5.79
N GLU A 197 7.67 -7.01 -5.06
CA GLU A 197 7.79 -7.12 -3.60
C GLU A 197 6.46 -6.84 -2.89
N PHE A 198 5.68 -5.87 -3.36
CA PHE A 198 4.34 -5.61 -2.82
C PHE A 198 3.38 -6.77 -3.10
N ALA A 199 3.43 -7.34 -4.31
CA ALA A 199 2.65 -8.54 -4.62
C ALA A 199 3.02 -9.72 -3.70
N LYS A 200 4.31 -9.91 -3.43
CA LYS A 200 4.79 -10.94 -2.49
C LYS A 200 4.25 -10.70 -1.08
N GLU A 201 4.25 -9.46 -0.61
CA GLU A 201 3.70 -9.08 0.70
C GLU A 201 2.18 -9.33 0.78
N LEU A 202 1.42 -8.89 -0.22
CA LEU A 202 -0.03 -9.17 -0.30
C LEU A 202 -0.30 -10.67 -0.25
N ARG A 203 0.38 -11.46 -1.08
CA ARG A 203 0.23 -12.93 -1.08
C ARG A 203 0.56 -13.53 0.29
N HIS A 204 1.60 -13.02 0.96
CA HIS A 204 1.94 -13.46 2.32
C HIS A 204 0.79 -13.22 3.29
N ARG A 205 0.23 -12.01 3.32
CA ARG A 205 -0.90 -11.65 4.21
C ARG A 205 -2.17 -12.44 3.91
N TYR A 206 -2.55 -12.56 2.63
CA TYR A 206 -3.69 -13.38 2.22
C TYR A 206 -3.52 -14.87 2.55
N SER A 207 -2.29 -15.38 2.63
CA SER A 207 -2.04 -16.78 2.98
C SER A 207 -2.10 -17.04 4.49
N ASN A 208 -1.78 -16.03 5.30
CA ASN A 208 -1.57 -16.14 6.75
C ASN A 208 -2.71 -15.55 7.59
N ASN A 209 -3.68 -14.86 6.98
CA ASN A 209 -4.92 -14.45 7.64
C ASN A 209 -6.06 -15.38 7.18
N ASP A 210 -6.70 -16.07 8.13
CA ASP A 210 -7.72 -17.07 7.84
C ASP A 210 -8.95 -16.51 7.11
N GLU A 211 -9.41 -15.32 7.49
CA GLU A 211 -10.57 -14.66 6.87
C GLU A 211 -10.24 -14.22 5.43
N LEU A 212 -9.08 -13.59 5.24
CA LEU A 212 -8.59 -13.21 3.92
C LEU A 212 -8.42 -14.44 3.02
N ARG A 213 -7.84 -15.52 3.56
CA ARG A 213 -7.62 -16.77 2.85
C ARG A 213 -8.94 -17.43 2.44
N GLU A 214 -9.92 -17.48 3.34
CA GLU A 214 -11.26 -17.99 3.06
C GLU A 214 -11.88 -17.21 1.90
N ALA A 215 -11.87 -15.88 1.96
CA ALA A 215 -12.44 -15.02 0.95
C ALA A 215 -11.81 -15.23 -0.44
N VAL A 216 -10.48 -15.21 -0.53
CA VAL A 216 -9.80 -15.38 -1.83
C VAL A 216 -9.86 -16.80 -2.34
N SER A 217 -9.94 -17.83 -1.47
CA SER A 217 -10.12 -19.21 -1.94
C SER A 217 -11.39 -19.42 -2.76
N VAL A 218 -12.40 -18.57 -2.54
CA VAL A 218 -13.68 -18.61 -3.23
C VAL A 218 -13.72 -17.64 -4.41
N MET A 219 -13.31 -16.38 -4.21
CA MET A 219 -13.52 -15.31 -5.20
C MET A 219 -12.29 -15.04 -6.09
N TYR A 220 -11.08 -15.34 -5.63
CA TYR A 220 -9.83 -15.09 -6.35
C TYR A 220 -8.74 -16.12 -6.00
N PRO A 221 -8.95 -17.42 -6.27
CA PRO A 221 -8.09 -18.49 -5.76
C PRO A 221 -6.65 -18.43 -6.30
N ASP A 222 -6.49 -17.80 -7.46
CA ASP A 222 -5.21 -17.64 -8.13
C ASP A 222 -4.14 -16.98 -7.25
N ILE A 223 -4.50 -16.03 -6.38
CA ILE A 223 -3.54 -15.35 -5.48
C ILE A 223 -2.79 -16.30 -4.56
N LEU A 224 -3.41 -17.42 -4.17
CA LEU A 224 -2.82 -18.42 -3.29
C LEU A 224 -1.77 -19.27 -4.03
N SER A 225 -1.83 -19.31 -5.36
CA SER A 225 -0.89 -20.06 -6.19
C SER A 225 0.52 -19.47 -6.14
N ARG A 226 1.54 -20.34 -6.11
CA ARG A 226 2.95 -19.90 -6.29
C ARG A 226 3.20 -19.29 -7.66
N LYS A 227 2.39 -19.65 -8.66
CA LYS A 227 2.49 -19.10 -10.02
C LYS A 227 1.98 -17.68 -10.11
N TRP A 228 1.17 -17.21 -9.15
CA TRP A 228 0.59 -15.88 -9.19
C TRP A 228 1.64 -14.77 -9.32
N LEU A 229 2.70 -14.83 -8.50
CA LEU A 229 3.81 -13.88 -8.55
C LEU A 229 4.58 -13.93 -9.88
N ARG A 230 4.61 -15.08 -10.56
CA ARG A 230 5.30 -15.23 -11.85
C ARG A 230 4.51 -14.66 -13.01
N ARG A 231 3.18 -14.59 -12.88
CA ARG A 231 2.24 -14.15 -13.91
C ARG A 231 1.87 -12.66 -13.82
N LEU A 232 2.67 -11.86 -13.10
CA LEU A 232 2.46 -10.42 -13.00
C LEU A 232 2.56 -9.78 -14.40
N GLY A 233 1.50 -9.09 -14.83
CA GLY A 233 1.45 -8.46 -16.15
C GLY A 233 1.22 -9.43 -17.32
N GLU A 234 0.93 -10.71 -17.07
CA GLU A 234 0.56 -11.67 -18.12
C GLU A 234 -0.93 -11.53 -18.45
N ASN A 235 -1.23 -11.12 -19.68
CA ASN A 235 -2.59 -11.16 -20.21
C ASN A 235 -2.98 -12.62 -20.53
N HIS A 236 -3.90 -13.20 -19.77
CA HIS A 236 -4.57 -14.47 -20.08
C HIS A 236 -5.73 -14.30 -21.06
#